data_AF-A0A9E2I6D3-F1
#
_entry.id   AF-A0A9E2I6D3-F1
#
_cell.length_a   1.000
_cell.length_b   1.000
_cell.length_c   1.000
_cell.angle_alpha   90.00
_cell.angle_beta   90.00
_cell.angle_gamma   90.00
#
_symmetry.space_group_name_H-M   'P 1'
#
loop_
_entity.id
_entity.type
_entity.pdbx_description
1 polymer ?
#
loop_
_entity_poly.entity_id
_entity_poly.type
_entity_poly.pdbx_seq_one_letter_code
_entity_poly.pdbx_strand_id
1 'polypeptide(L)'
;MEIRVINATLINLLEFDQIPFTKLLVGSNLKNIQEHFAFKNIEVRQKPDGQSAIVLQGGLYNQDTIVKRVEVGERKITIEVEEKSAIAKKVFDSLKELLRELSKTDDETYLSPVVQTVESIIIAKMNFHATSLIHPQFNKFINSTVESATSDEQKQAITSIFGISFRIDYFAQGEFARKLKDSLVTLSRKDFTIGPRDGTALDEKIFISKAPLDTEVHITLLEEIETIFT
;
A
#
# COMPACT_ATOMS: atom_id res chain seq x y z
N MET A 1 16.20 -8.42 -12.74
CA MET A 1 15.67 -7.90 -11.47
C MET A 1 15.68 -9.00 -10.42
N GLU A 2 16.11 -8.69 -9.20
CA GLU A 2 16.07 -9.59 -8.04
C GLU A 2 15.17 -8.96 -6.97
N ILE A 3 13.97 -9.50 -6.76
CA ILE A 3 13.02 -9.00 -5.75
C ILE A 3 13.48 -9.43 -4.36
N ARG A 4 13.54 -8.48 -3.42
CA ARG A 4 13.93 -8.70 -2.03
C ARG A 4 12.78 -8.59 -1.06
N VAL A 5 11.84 -7.69 -1.32
CA VAL A 5 10.68 -7.46 -0.46
C VAL A 5 9.47 -7.16 -1.34
N ILE A 6 8.32 -7.74 -0.97
CA ILE A 6 7.01 -7.39 -1.50
C ILE A 6 6.13 -7.04 -0.30
N ASN A 7 5.44 -5.91 -0.38
CA ASN A 7 4.33 -5.60 0.51
C ASN A 7 3.12 -5.21 -0.32
N ALA A 8 1.95 -5.64 0.13
CA ALA A 8 0.68 -5.24 -0.45
C ALA A 8 -0.23 -4.69 0.62
N THR A 9 -0.89 -3.59 0.28
CA THR A 9 -1.94 -2.95 1.07
C THR A 9 -3.24 -3.03 0.26
N LEU A 10 -4.20 -3.80 0.76
CA LEU A 10 -5.56 -3.85 0.24
C LEU A 10 -6.41 -2.86 1.03
N ILE A 11 -7.14 -2.00 0.33
CA ILE A 11 -8.07 -1.03 0.93
C ILE A 11 -9.45 -1.30 0.35
N ASN A 12 -10.37 -1.68 1.22
CA ASN A 12 -11.78 -1.90 0.92
C ASN A 12 -12.61 -0.80 1.56
N LEU A 13 -13.30 -0.04 0.72
CA LEU A 13 -14.27 0.95 1.14
C LEU A 13 -15.68 0.39 0.93
N LEU A 14 -16.48 0.44 1.99
CA LEU A 14 -17.74 -0.27 2.13
C LEU A 14 -18.90 0.71 2.25
N GLU A 15 -20.12 0.20 2.08
CA GLU A 15 -21.32 1.00 2.38
C GLU A 15 -21.41 1.29 3.88
N PHE A 16 -22.23 2.28 4.24
CA PHE A 16 -22.55 2.54 5.64
C PHE A 16 -23.16 1.29 6.31
N ASP A 17 -22.86 1.11 7.59
CA ASP A 17 -23.43 0.08 8.47
C ASP A 17 -23.20 -1.39 8.04
N GLN A 18 -22.36 -1.65 7.04
CA GLN A 18 -21.99 -3.02 6.68
C GLN A 18 -21.02 -3.65 7.68
N ILE A 19 -20.10 -2.86 8.24
CA ILE A 19 -19.17 -3.35 9.27
C ILE A 19 -19.90 -3.35 10.61
N PRO A 20 -19.95 -4.48 11.35
CA PRO A 20 -20.65 -4.56 12.62
C PRO A 20 -19.78 -3.97 13.74
N PHE A 21 -19.38 -2.71 13.57
CA PHE A 21 -18.30 -2.07 14.32
C PHE A 21 -18.55 -2.05 15.84
N THR A 22 -19.78 -1.75 16.25
CA THR A 22 -20.19 -1.79 17.67
C THR A 22 -20.10 -3.19 18.28
N LYS A 23 -20.46 -4.23 17.51
CA LYS A 23 -20.30 -5.63 17.93
C LYS A 23 -18.82 -6.02 17.99
N LEU A 24 -18.01 -5.52 17.06
CA LEU A 24 -16.57 -5.75 17.07
C LEU A 24 -15.90 -5.19 18.31
N LEU A 25 -16.31 -4.02 18.81
CA LEU A 25 -15.72 -3.43 20.02
C LEU A 25 -15.94 -4.29 21.29
N VAL A 26 -16.82 -5.30 21.26
CA VAL A 26 -16.93 -6.27 22.35
C VAL A 26 -15.69 -7.15 22.38
N GLY A 27 -14.94 -7.11 23.49
CA GLY A 27 -13.61 -7.73 23.60
C GLY A 27 -13.54 -9.21 23.23
N SER A 28 -14.60 -10.00 23.46
CA SER A 28 -14.66 -11.42 23.06
C SER A 28 -14.59 -11.61 21.54
N ASN A 29 -15.18 -10.69 20.76
CA ASN A 29 -15.21 -10.76 19.31
C ASN A 29 -13.87 -10.33 18.71
N LEU A 30 -13.22 -9.30 19.28
CA LEU A 30 -11.84 -8.95 18.93
C LEU A 30 -10.89 -10.09 19.20
N LYS A 31 -11.07 -10.78 20.33
CA LYS A 31 -10.22 -11.91 20.70
C LYS A 31 -10.34 -13.06 19.71
N ASN A 32 -11.54 -13.33 19.18
CA ASN A 32 -11.73 -14.34 18.13
C ASN A 32 -10.91 -13.99 16.86
N ILE A 33 -11.00 -12.74 16.38
CA ILE A 33 -10.20 -12.29 15.23
C ILE A 33 -8.69 -12.34 15.55
N GLN A 34 -8.30 -11.95 16.76
CA GLN A 34 -6.92 -12.00 17.23
C GLN A 34 -6.37 -13.42 17.21
N GLU A 35 -7.12 -14.38 17.73
CA GLU A 35 -6.75 -15.79 17.80
C GLU A 35 -6.67 -16.40 16.39
N HIS A 36 -7.65 -16.10 15.52
CA HIS A 36 -7.70 -16.61 14.14
C HIS A 36 -6.48 -16.22 13.30
N PHE A 37 -6.01 -14.97 13.44
CA PHE A 37 -4.85 -14.46 12.71
C PHE A 37 -3.61 -14.32 13.58
N ALA A 38 -3.59 -14.87 14.80
CA ALA A 38 -2.48 -14.76 15.76
C ALA A 38 -1.91 -13.33 15.91
N PHE A 39 -2.75 -12.29 15.93
CA PHE A 39 -2.30 -10.90 16.08
C PHE A 39 -1.67 -10.66 17.45
N LYS A 40 -0.49 -10.04 17.47
CA LYS A 40 0.25 -9.73 18.70
C LYS A 40 -0.39 -8.58 19.48
N ASN A 41 -0.83 -7.54 18.76
CA ASN A 41 -1.36 -6.33 19.37
C ASN A 41 -2.73 -5.98 18.78
N ILE A 42 -3.61 -5.45 19.63
CA ILE A 42 -4.87 -4.83 19.25
C ILE A 42 -4.96 -3.47 19.92
N GLU A 43 -5.30 -2.45 19.14
CA GLU A 43 -5.52 -1.09 19.61
C GLU A 43 -6.82 -0.55 19.03
N VAL A 44 -7.58 0.19 19.84
CA VAL A 44 -8.66 1.03 19.33
C VAL A 44 -8.13 2.46 19.26
N ARG A 45 -8.06 3.02 18.04
CA ARG A 45 -7.55 4.36 17.78
C ARG A 45 -8.70 5.29 17.45
N GLN A 46 -8.71 6.46 18.06
CA GLN A 46 -9.51 7.58 17.59
C GLN A 46 -8.73 8.34 16.52
N LYS A 47 -9.36 8.54 15.37
CA LYS A 47 -8.82 9.33 14.27
C LYS A 47 -9.11 10.82 14.52
N PRO A 48 -8.34 11.72 13.88
CA PRO A 48 -8.54 13.18 14.02
C PRO A 48 -9.93 13.68 13.60
N ASP A 49 -10.62 12.92 12.73
CA ASP A 49 -11.99 13.19 12.28
C ASP A 49 -13.06 12.71 13.27
N GLY A 50 -12.65 12.19 14.44
CA GLY A 50 -13.53 11.65 15.48
C GLY A 50 -13.95 10.20 15.25
N GLN A 51 -13.61 9.58 14.11
CA GLN A 51 -13.95 8.19 13.84
C GLN A 51 -13.04 7.24 14.63
N SER A 52 -13.59 6.11 15.05
CA SER A 52 -12.78 5.06 15.68
C SER A 52 -12.34 4.01 14.67
N ALA A 53 -11.17 3.41 14.88
CA ALA A 53 -10.70 2.26 14.14
C ALA A 53 -10.05 1.24 15.07
N ILE A 54 -10.33 -0.03 14.82
CA ILE A 54 -9.65 -1.16 15.43
C ILE A 54 -8.42 -1.46 14.58
N VAL A 55 -7.25 -1.46 15.19
CA VAL A 55 -5.97 -1.76 14.54
C VAL A 55 -5.40 -3.02 15.18
N LEU A 56 -5.29 -4.08 14.38
CA LEU A 56 -4.62 -5.32 14.75
C LEU A 56 -3.25 -5.36 14.07
N GLN A 57 -2.19 -5.75 14.78
CA GLN A 57 -0.82 -5.71 14.26
C GLN A 57 -0.02 -6.99 14.53
N GLY A 58 0.87 -7.32 13.60
CA GLY A 58 1.82 -8.42 13.71
C GLY A 58 1.14 -9.79 13.76
N GLY A 59 0.20 -10.04 12.87
CA GLY A 59 -0.50 -11.31 12.73
C GLY A 59 0.14 -12.24 11.69
N LEU A 60 -0.45 -13.41 11.57
CA LEU A 60 -0.09 -14.48 10.65
C LEU A 60 -1.32 -14.97 9.89
N TYR A 61 -1.12 -15.35 8.64
CA TYR A 61 -2.11 -16.05 7.82
C TYR A 61 -1.48 -17.35 7.29
N ASN A 62 -2.17 -18.47 7.46
CA ASN A 62 -1.67 -19.82 7.12
C ASN A 62 -0.26 -20.12 7.68
N GLN A 63 0.01 -19.70 8.92
CA GLN A 63 1.26 -19.92 9.70
C GLN A 63 2.54 -19.24 9.17
N ASP A 64 2.64 -18.97 7.87
CA ASP A 64 3.87 -18.47 7.26
C ASP A 64 3.76 -17.06 6.67
N THR A 65 2.55 -16.56 6.40
CA THR A 65 2.37 -15.23 5.82
C THR A 65 2.22 -14.18 6.91
N ILE A 66 3.10 -13.17 6.90
CA ILE A 66 3.02 -12.06 7.84
C ILE A 66 1.91 -11.07 7.41
N VAL A 67 0.93 -10.90 8.30
CA VAL A 67 -0.08 -9.85 8.21
C VAL A 67 0.37 -8.70 9.11
N LYS A 68 1.00 -7.69 8.52
CA LYS A 68 1.55 -6.53 9.24
C LYS A 68 0.47 -5.83 10.05
N ARG A 69 -0.65 -5.55 9.40
CA ARG A 69 -1.72 -4.74 9.97
C ARG A 69 -3.06 -5.06 9.35
N VAL A 70 -4.10 -5.10 10.18
CA VAL A 70 -5.49 -4.99 9.76
C VAL A 70 -6.10 -3.81 10.50
N GLU A 71 -6.59 -2.83 9.76
CA GLU A 71 -7.34 -1.70 10.30
C GLU A 71 -8.80 -1.82 9.85
N VAL A 72 -9.70 -1.93 10.82
CA VAL A 72 -11.15 -1.93 10.61
C VAL A 72 -11.69 -0.63 11.17
N GLY A 73 -12.22 0.24 10.31
CA GLY A 73 -13.04 1.39 10.70
C GLY A 73 -14.52 1.10 10.51
N GLU A 74 -15.36 2.14 10.54
CA GLU A 74 -16.81 2.00 10.33
C GLU A 74 -17.19 1.69 8.87
N ARG A 75 -16.41 2.20 7.91
CA ARG A 75 -16.66 2.02 6.46
C ARG A 75 -15.45 1.57 5.67
N LYS A 76 -14.31 1.35 6.31
CA LYS A 76 -13.05 1.06 5.64
C LYS A 76 -12.34 -0.09 6.31
N ILE A 77 -11.91 -1.08 5.54
CA ILE A 77 -11.01 -2.14 5.97
C ILE A 77 -9.71 -1.98 5.20
N THR A 78 -8.58 -1.95 5.90
CA THR A 78 -7.25 -1.88 5.31
C THR A 78 -6.42 -3.06 5.80
N ILE A 79 -5.83 -3.82 4.88
CA ILE A 79 -5.05 -5.02 5.19
C ILE A 79 -3.67 -4.86 4.57
N GLU A 80 -2.63 -5.00 5.37
CA GLU A 80 -1.23 -4.91 4.96
C GLU A 80 -0.54 -6.25 5.19
N VAL A 81 0.08 -6.80 4.14
CA VAL A 81 0.79 -8.09 4.17
C VAL A 81 2.19 -7.96 3.59
N GLU A 82 3.13 -8.78 4.07
CA GLU A 82 4.48 -8.94 3.47
C GLU A 82 4.49 -10.01 2.37
N GLU A 83 3.54 -9.91 1.43
CA GLU A 83 3.40 -10.82 0.30
C GLU A 83 2.66 -10.11 -0.85
N LYS A 84 2.35 -10.84 -1.90
CA LYS A 84 1.55 -10.44 -3.06
C LYS A 84 0.13 -10.05 -2.65
N SER A 85 -0.47 -9.18 -3.44
CA SER A 85 -1.81 -8.66 -3.18
C SER A 85 -2.90 -9.74 -3.21
N ALA A 86 -2.66 -10.86 -3.89
CA ALA A 86 -3.55 -12.03 -3.84
C ALA A 86 -3.72 -12.57 -2.41
N ILE A 87 -2.69 -12.52 -1.57
CA ILE A 87 -2.79 -12.95 -0.18
C ILE A 87 -3.58 -11.94 0.65
N ALA A 88 -3.39 -10.64 0.44
CA ALA A 88 -4.22 -9.62 1.11
C ALA A 88 -5.72 -9.82 0.82
N LYS A 89 -6.08 -10.22 -0.41
CA LYS A 89 -7.46 -10.57 -0.80
C LYS A 89 -7.96 -11.81 -0.03
N LYS A 90 -7.17 -12.87 0.08
CA LYS A 90 -7.53 -14.05 0.89
C LYS A 90 -7.69 -13.75 2.39
N VAL A 91 -6.85 -12.87 2.94
CA VAL A 91 -6.98 -12.40 4.32
C VAL A 91 -8.29 -11.62 4.48
N PHE A 92 -8.64 -10.77 3.50
CA PHE A 92 -9.92 -10.06 3.49
C PHE A 92 -11.11 -11.03 3.44
N ASP A 93 -11.07 -12.03 2.56
CA ASP A 93 -12.14 -13.03 2.47
C ASP A 93 -12.29 -13.80 3.78
N SER A 94 -11.19 -14.21 4.41
CA SER A 94 -11.25 -14.86 5.73
C SER A 94 -11.81 -13.94 6.82
N LEU A 95 -11.47 -12.64 6.80
CA LEU A 95 -12.02 -11.67 7.74
C LEU A 95 -13.51 -11.44 7.47
N LYS A 96 -13.91 -11.36 6.20
CA LYS A 96 -15.29 -11.21 5.76
C LYS A 96 -16.17 -12.31 6.34
N GLU A 97 -15.70 -13.56 6.33
CA GLU A 97 -16.40 -14.70 6.93
C GLU A 97 -16.61 -14.54 8.44
N LEU A 98 -15.57 -14.18 9.19
CA LEU A 98 -15.68 -13.93 10.64
C LEU A 98 -16.67 -12.79 10.96
N LEU A 99 -16.65 -11.72 10.15
CA LEU A 99 -17.57 -10.60 10.30
C LEU A 99 -19.01 -10.99 9.94
N ARG A 100 -19.19 -11.88 8.96
CA ARG A 100 -20.49 -12.40 8.55
C ARG A 100 -21.13 -13.22 9.68
N GLU A 101 -20.37 -14.13 10.28
CA GLU A 101 -20.79 -14.91 11.44
C GLU A 101 -21.20 -14.01 12.62
N LEU A 102 -20.41 -12.97 12.90
CA LEU A 102 -20.70 -11.99 13.95
C LEU A 102 -21.99 -11.19 13.66
N SER A 103 -22.22 -10.90 12.39
CA SER A 103 -23.42 -10.18 11.93
C SER A 103 -24.67 -11.06 11.92
N LYS A 104 -24.52 -12.40 11.88
CA LYS A 104 -25.61 -13.37 11.71
C LYS A 104 -26.43 -13.10 10.45
N THR A 105 -25.74 -12.84 9.34
CA THR A 105 -26.35 -12.61 8.04
C THR A 105 -25.93 -13.70 7.06
N ASP A 106 -26.88 -14.17 6.26
CA ASP A 106 -26.65 -15.15 5.19
C ASP A 106 -26.44 -14.47 3.82
N ASP A 107 -26.38 -13.13 3.79
CA ASP A 107 -26.17 -12.37 2.55
C ASP A 107 -24.76 -12.62 1.98
N GLU A 108 -24.69 -13.24 0.80
CA GLU A 108 -23.43 -13.48 0.08
C GLU A 108 -22.73 -12.18 -0.35
N THR A 109 -23.51 -11.12 -0.54
CA THR A 109 -23.03 -9.78 -0.90
C THR A 109 -22.60 -8.95 0.29
N TYR A 110 -22.73 -9.48 1.51
CA TYR A 110 -22.28 -8.85 2.73
C TYR A 110 -20.82 -8.37 2.61
N LEU A 111 -20.51 -7.13 3.01
CA LEU A 111 -19.19 -6.52 2.87
C LEU A 111 -18.63 -6.48 1.44
N SER A 112 -19.48 -6.39 0.41
CA SER A 112 -19.04 -6.12 -0.96
C SER A 112 -18.53 -4.67 -1.07
N PRO A 113 -17.25 -4.45 -1.44
CA PRO A 113 -16.70 -3.10 -1.51
C PRO A 113 -17.41 -2.22 -2.54
N VAL A 114 -17.63 -0.96 -2.18
CA VAL A 114 -17.95 0.11 -3.13
C VAL A 114 -16.74 0.35 -4.02
N VAL A 115 -15.57 0.44 -3.38
CA VAL A 115 -14.26 0.59 -4.02
C VAL A 115 -13.28 -0.36 -3.35
N GLN A 116 -12.56 -1.12 -4.16
CA GLN A 116 -11.41 -1.89 -3.72
C GLN A 116 -10.17 -1.36 -4.45
N THR A 117 -9.16 -0.97 -3.70
CA THR A 117 -7.86 -0.55 -4.26
C THR A 117 -6.74 -1.37 -3.65
N VAL A 118 -5.71 -1.63 -4.45
CA VAL A 118 -4.48 -2.26 -3.99
C VAL A 118 -3.34 -1.28 -4.19
N GLU A 119 -2.48 -1.19 -3.19
CA GLU A 119 -1.19 -0.52 -3.26
C GLU A 119 -0.10 -1.56 -3.01
N SER A 120 1.00 -1.48 -3.74
CA SER A 120 2.14 -2.39 -3.59
C SER A 120 3.43 -1.61 -3.42
N ILE A 121 4.30 -2.16 -2.58
CA ILE A 121 5.66 -1.68 -2.36
C ILE A 121 6.60 -2.83 -2.67
N ILE A 122 7.50 -2.62 -3.63
CA ILE A 122 8.49 -3.61 -4.04
C ILE A 122 9.86 -3.03 -3.77
N ILE A 123 10.72 -3.83 -3.15
CA ILE A 123 12.16 -3.54 -3.05
C ILE A 123 12.88 -4.59 -3.86
N ALA A 124 13.64 -4.15 -4.85
CA ALA A 124 14.35 -5.03 -5.76
C ALA A 124 15.73 -4.48 -6.11
N LYS A 125 16.66 -5.38 -6.39
CA LYS A 125 17.92 -5.02 -7.05
C LYS A 125 17.70 -5.01 -8.56
N MET A 126 17.98 -3.87 -9.18
CA MET A 126 17.82 -3.64 -10.62
C MET A 126 19.18 -3.69 -11.33
N ASN A 127 19.17 -3.94 -12.63
CA ASN A 127 20.39 -4.02 -13.44
C ASN A 127 20.87 -2.68 -14.02
N PHE A 128 20.11 -1.59 -13.86
CA PHE A 128 20.50 -0.24 -14.29
C PHE A 128 20.91 0.67 -13.12
N HIS A 129 21.61 1.77 -13.43
CA HIS A 129 22.00 2.77 -12.43
C HIS A 129 20.92 3.84 -12.29
N ALA A 130 20.70 4.36 -11.08
CA ALA A 130 19.59 5.29 -10.83
C ALA A 130 19.65 6.57 -11.68
N THR A 131 20.86 7.04 -12.01
CA THR A 131 21.07 8.19 -12.91
C THR A 131 20.51 7.98 -14.31
N SER A 132 20.29 6.73 -14.74
CA SER A 132 19.68 6.41 -16.03
C SER A 132 18.20 6.81 -16.11
N LEU A 133 17.53 6.98 -14.96
CA LEU A 133 16.11 7.37 -14.90
C LEU A 133 15.87 8.81 -15.36
N ILE A 134 16.90 9.65 -15.37
CA ILE A 134 16.81 11.05 -15.79
C ILE A 134 17.65 11.30 -17.03
N HIS A 135 17.24 12.30 -17.81
CA HIS A 135 17.95 12.67 -19.02
C HIS A 135 19.41 13.09 -18.70
N PRO A 136 20.42 12.63 -19.47
CA PRO A 136 21.82 12.91 -19.17
C PRO A 136 22.16 14.40 -19.04
N GLN A 137 21.53 15.27 -19.84
CA GLN A 137 21.73 16.71 -19.73
C GLN A 137 21.21 17.29 -18.41
N PHE A 138 20.11 16.75 -17.89
CA PHE A 138 19.58 17.16 -16.59
C PHE A 138 20.50 16.68 -15.46
N ASN A 139 20.99 15.44 -15.54
CA ASN A 139 21.97 14.92 -14.58
C ASN A 139 23.25 15.79 -14.57
N LYS A 140 23.74 16.20 -15.74
CA LYS A 140 24.88 17.11 -15.86
C LYS A 140 24.60 18.46 -15.18
N PHE A 141 23.42 19.05 -15.41
CA PHE A 141 23.02 20.30 -14.77
C PHE A 141 22.98 20.17 -13.24
N ILE A 142 22.46 19.08 -12.70
CA ILE A 142 22.42 18.83 -11.25
C ILE A 142 23.86 18.74 -10.69
N ASN A 143 24.69 17.88 -11.27
CA ASN A 143 26.05 17.64 -10.78
C ASN A 143 26.98 18.85 -10.99
N SER A 144 26.75 19.70 -11.99
CA SER A 144 27.59 20.89 -12.19
C SER A 144 27.07 22.08 -11.40
N THR A 145 25.79 22.39 -11.54
CA THR A 145 25.23 23.67 -11.13
C THR A 145 24.69 23.60 -9.71
N VAL A 146 23.92 22.56 -9.39
CA VAL A 146 23.32 22.42 -8.05
C VAL A 146 24.38 22.04 -7.03
N GLU A 147 25.26 21.09 -7.34
CA GLU A 147 26.37 20.73 -6.42
C GLU A 147 27.29 21.93 -6.15
N SER A 148 27.71 22.66 -7.18
CA SER A 148 28.56 23.84 -6.99
C SER A 148 27.85 24.94 -6.19
N ALA A 149 26.56 25.17 -6.42
CA ALA A 149 25.79 26.20 -5.73
C ALA A 149 25.47 25.83 -4.26
N THR A 150 25.53 24.54 -3.92
CA THR A 150 25.27 24.03 -2.57
C THR A 150 26.55 23.69 -1.79
N SER A 151 27.69 23.67 -2.48
CA SER A 151 29.01 23.53 -1.87
C SER A 151 29.56 24.90 -1.45
N ASP A 152 30.38 24.90 -0.40
CA ASP A 152 31.12 26.08 0.06
C ASP A 152 32.54 25.68 0.51
N GLU A 153 33.32 26.64 1.02
CA GLU A 153 34.71 26.39 1.47
C GLU A 153 34.82 25.35 2.60
N GLN A 154 33.74 25.11 3.33
CA GLN A 154 33.69 24.20 4.49
C GLN A 154 33.00 22.87 4.16
N LYS A 155 32.22 22.80 3.07
CA LYS A 155 31.34 21.67 2.77
C LYS A 155 31.31 21.36 1.27
N GLN A 156 31.54 20.10 0.94
CA GLN A 156 31.29 19.57 -0.39
C GLN A 156 29.91 18.93 -0.43
N ALA A 157 29.02 19.42 -1.29
CA ALA A 157 27.75 18.80 -1.56
C ALA A 157 27.91 17.64 -2.55
N ILE A 158 27.12 16.59 -2.35
CA ILE A 158 26.97 15.48 -3.30
C ILE A 158 25.48 15.38 -3.59
N THR A 159 25.12 15.36 -4.86
CA THR A 159 23.74 15.20 -5.30
C THR A 159 23.52 13.81 -5.87
N SER A 160 22.31 13.32 -5.67
CA SER A 160 21.87 12.04 -6.21
C SER A 160 20.39 12.08 -6.50
N ILE A 161 19.97 11.32 -7.50
CA ILE A 161 18.55 11.09 -7.74
C ILE A 161 17.94 10.36 -6.53
N PHE A 162 16.86 10.91 -5.99
CA PHE A 162 16.13 10.30 -4.89
C PHE A 162 14.97 9.42 -5.38
N GLY A 163 14.41 9.76 -6.54
CA GLY A 163 13.37 8.98 -7.21
C GLY A 163 12.60 9.81 -8.22
N ILE A 164 11.73 9.14 -8.97
CA ILE A 164 10.75 9.75 -9.85
C ILE A 164 9.37 9.41 -9.33
N SER A 165 8.47 10.39 -9.38
CA SER A 165 7.09 10.25 -8.93
C SER A 165 6.15 10.69 -10.05
N PHE A 166 5.20 9.81 -10.39
CA PHE A 166 4.15 10.06 -11.36
C PHE A 166 2.81 10.05 -10.64
N ARG A 167 2.06 11.12 -10.82
CA ARG A 167 0.75 11.31 -10.21
C ARG A 167 -0.34 10.67 -11.06
N ILE A 168 -1.20 9.91 -10.42
CA ILE A 168 -2.32 9.20 -11.03
C ILE A 168 -3.63 9.81 -10.51
N ASP A 169 -4.35 10.43 -11.43
CA ASP A 169 -5.68 11.00 -11.23
C ASP A 169 -6.76 10.06 -11.74
N TYR A 170 -7.76 9.77 -10.90
CA TYR A 170 -8.87 8.88 -11.25
C TYR A 170 -10.14 9.69 -11.50
N PHE A 171 -10.79 9.42 -12.63
CA PHE A 171 -12.08 10.00 -12.99
C PHE A 171 -13.11 8.89 -13.13
N ALA A 172 -14.10 8.87 -12.24
CA ALA A 172 -15.19 7.92 -12.34
C ALA A 172 -16.13 8.29 -13.50
N GLN A 173 -16.66 7.29 -14.19
CA GLN A 173 -17.60 7.46 -15.30
C GLN A 173 -18.78 6.50 -15.19
N GLY A 174 -19.89 6.83 -15.87
CA GLY A 174 -21.06 5.96 -15.99
C GLY A 174 -21.69 5.56 -14.65
N GLU A 175 -22.12 4.30 -14.56
CA GLU A 175 -22.75 3.75 -13.35
C GLU A 175 -21.83 3.76 -12.14
N PHE A 176 -20.51 3.61 -12.34
CA PHE A 176 -19.56 3.67 -11.25
C PHE A 176 -19.51 5.06 -10.61
N ALA A 177 -19.52 6.13 -11.41
CA ALA A 177 -19.60 7.50 -10.88
C ALA A 177 -20.88 7.72 -10.05
N ARG A 178 -22.00 7.16 -10.50
CA ARG A 178 -23.26 7.21 -9.76
C ARG A 178 -23.14 6.45 -8.44
N LYS A 179 -22.62 5.22 -8.45
CA LYS A 179 -22.38 4.42 -7.23
C LYS A 179 -21.54 5.20 -6.22
N LEU A 180 -20.41 5.77 -6.64
CA LEU A 180 -19.57 6.57 -5.75
C LEU A 180 -20.30 7.77 -5.14
N LYS A 181 -21.11 8.47 -5.94
CA LYS A 181 -21.91 9.60 -5.48
C LYS A 181 -22.96 9.16 -4.45
N ASP A 182 -23.68 8.08 -4.74
CA ASP A 182 -24.73 7.54 -3.87
C ASP A 182 -24.13 7.05 -2.54
N SER A 183 -22.92 6.50 -2.55
CA SER A 183 -22.17 6.06 -1.36
C SER A 183 -21.35 7.17 -0.68
N LEU A 184 -21.41 8.42 -1.15
CA LEU A 184 -20.61 9.57 -0.67
C LEU A 184 -19.09 9.30 -0.65
N VAL A 185 -18.58 8.65 -1.70
CA VAL A 185 -17.18 8.28 -1.87
C VAL A 185 -16.50 9.18 -2.89
N THR A 186 -15.29 9.63 -2.58
CA THR A 186 -14.39 10.28 -3.55
C THR A 186 -13.16 9.40 -3.80
N LEU A 187 -12.66 9.43 -5.03
CA LEU A 187 -11.42 8.74 -5.37
C LEU A 187 -10.24 9.62 -4.99
N SER A 188 -9.36 9.10 -4.13
CA SER A 188 -8.11 9.77 -3.80
C SER A 188 -7.12 9.61 -4.95
N ARG A 189 -6.42 10.70 -5.27
CA ARG A 189 -5.21 10.69 -6.09
C ARG A 189 -4.16 9.74 -5.49
N LYS A 190 -3.41 9.05 -6.35
CA LYS A 190 -2.31 8.15 -5.97
C LYS A 190 -1.06 8.50 -6.75
N ASP A 191 0.09 7.99 -6.31
CA ASP A 191 1.35 8.18 -7.00
C ASP A 191 2.01 6.82 -7.31
N PHE A 192 2.62 6.71 -8.47
CA PHE A 192 3.61 5.69 -8.79
C PHE A 192 5.01 6.29 -8.56
N THR A 193 5.83 5.66 -7.73
CA THR A 193 7.18 6.14 -7.43
C THR A 193 8.21 5.03 -7.60
N ILE A 194 9.39 5.38 -8.10
CA ILE A 194 10.55 4.50 -8.18
C ILE A 194 11.81 5.30 -7.89
N GLY A 195 12.69 4.80 -7.05
CA GLY A 195 13.96 5.46 -6.73
C GLY A 195 14.90 4.55 -5.94
N PRO A 196 16.15 4.98 -5.73
CA PRO A 196 17.07 4.29 -4.83
C PRO A 196 16.45 4.11 -3.45
N ARG A 197 16.77 3.00 -2.79
CA ARG A 197 16.32 2.76 -1.42
C ARG A 197 17.16 3.59 -0.45
N ASP A 198 16.50 4.33 0.42
CA ASP A 198 17.15 5.06 1.51
C ASP A 198 18.06 4.15 2.35
N GLY A 199 19.26 4.66 2.65
CA GLY A 199 20.26 3.95 3.45
C GLY A 199 21.04 2.88 2.69
N THR A 200 20.88 2.77 1.36
CA THR A 200 21.69 1.88 0.51
C THR A 200 22.61 2.69 -0.41
N ALA A 201 23.78 2.15 -0.73
CA ALA A 201 24.69 2.80 -1.66
C ALA A 201 24.15 2.68 -3.11
N LEU A 202 24.32 3.72 -3.92
CA LEU A 202 23.70 3.80 -5.26
C LEU A 202 24.21 2.71 -6.22
N ASP A 203 25.45 2.28 -6.04
CA ASP A 203 26.11 1.23 -6.80
C ASP A 203 25.55 -0.18 -6.49
N GLU A 204 24.88 -0.35 -5.34
CA GLU A 204 24.16 -1.58 -5.01
C GLU A 204 22.91 -1.78 -5.88
N LYS A 205 22.44 -0.71 -6.54
CA LYS A 205 21.25 -0.69 -7.42
C LYS A 205 20.01 -1.26 -6.74
N ILE A 206 19.84 -0.98 -5.45
CA ILE A 206 18.64 -1.36 -4.70
C ILE A 206 17.62 -0.25 -4.84
N PHE A 207 16.48 -0.56 -5.43
CA PHE A 207 15.38 0.37 -5.64
C PHE A 207 14.21 0.03 -4.73
N ILE A 208 13.49 1.08 -4.32
CA ILE A 208 12.14 0.97 -3.76
C ILE A 208 11.16 1.55 -4.77
N SER A 209 10.10 0.80 -5.05
CA SER A 209 9.01 1.22 -5.92
C SER A 209 7.69 1.12 -5.19
N LYS A 210 6.81 2.10 -5.36
CA LYS A 210 5.45 2.13 -4.79
C LYS A 210 4.47 2.38 -5.91
N ALA A 211 3.38 1.62 -5.96
CA ALA A 211 2.37 1.76 -7.01
C ALA A 211 0.97 1.47 -6.48
N PRO A 212 -0.09 2.14 -6.98
CA PRO A 212 -1.48 1.77 -6.73
C PRO A 212 -1.91 0.60 -7.63
N LEU A 213 -1.14 -0.48 -7.61
CA LEU A 213 -1.28 -1.63 -8.50
C LEU A 213 -1.20 -2.94 -7.72
N ASP A 214 -1.87 -3.97 -8.25
CA ASP A 214 -1.62 -5.35 -7.85
C ASP A 214 -0.14 -5.70 -8.03
N THR A 215 0.39 -6.55 -7.15
CA THR A 215 1.82 -6.84 -7.09
C THR A 215 2.35 -7.47 -8.37
N GLU A 216 1.59 -8.33 -9.04
CA GLU A 216 2.01 -8.95 -10.32
C GLU A 216 2.17 -7.90 -11.42
N VAL A 217 1.20 -6.98 -11.55
CA VAL A 217 1.25 -5.90 -12.54
C VAL A 217 2.42 -4.96 -12.24
N HIS A 218 2.65 -4.66 -10.96
CA HIS A 218 3.78 -3.83 -10.55
C HIS A 218 5.13 -4.51 -10.86
N ILE A 219 5.26 -5.82 -10.64
CA ILE A 219 6.46 -6.59 -11.02
C ILE A 219 6.70 -6.48 -12.52
N THR A 220 5.69 -6.72 -13.36
CA THR A 220 5.81 -6.60 -14.81
C THR A 220 6.27 -5.20 -15.25
N LEU A 221 5.72 -4.14 -14.66
CA LEU A 221 6.17 -2.78 -14.95
C LEU A 221 7.64 -2.54 -14.58
N LEU A 222 8.12 -3.12 -13.47
CA LEU A 222 9.52 -3.00 -13.08
C LEU A 222 10.45 -3.76 -14.03
N GLU A 223 10.02 -4.92 -14.54
CA GLU A 223 10.76 -5.68 -15.56
C GLU A 223 10.83 -4.91 -16.89
N GLU A 224 9.74 -4.25 -17.29
CA GLU A 224 9.72 -3.37 -18.46
C GLU A 224 10.66 -2.17 -18.29
N ILE A 225 10.65 -1.52 -17.12
CA ILE A 225 11.58 -0.44 -16.79
C ILE A 225 13.02 -0.94 -16.87
N GLU A 226 13.32 -2.11 -16.32
CA GLU A 226 14.67 -2.69 -16.38
C GLU A 226 15.13 -2.91 -17.82
N THR A 227 14.23 -3.38 -18.68
CA THR A 227 14.50 -3.59 -20.12
C THR A 227 14.78 -2.28 -20.86
N ILE A 228 14.15 -1.18 -20.48
CA ILE A 228 14.36 0.14 -21.10
C ILE A 228 15.75 0.71 -20.76
N PHE A 229 16.25 0.44 -19.54
CA PHE A 229 17.46 1.08 -19.01
C PHE A 229 18.70 0.18 -18.92
N THR A 230 18.59 -1.08 -19.35
CA THR A 230 19.71 -2.04 -19.45
C THR A 230 20.14 -2.17 -20.91
#